data_AF-A0A8H6M221-F1
#
_entry.id   AF-A0A8H6M221-F1
#
_cell.length_a   1.000
_cell.length_b   1.000
_cell.length_c   1.000
_cell.angle_alpha   90.00
_cell.angle_beta   90.00
_cell.angle_gamma   90.00
#
_symmetry.space_group_name_H-M   'P 1'
#
loop_
_entity.id
_entity.type
_entity.pdbx_description
1 polymer ?
#
loop_
_entity_poly.entity_id
_entity_poly.type
_entity_poly.pdbx_seq_one_letter_code
_entity_poly.pdbx_strand_id
1 'polypeptide(L)'
;MASKESIRITRSVARKTAACTPRVTIPDDVLREIFEHCTLMSTTSMPNTSPAEAPIVLTHVCGQWRRVAQDCASLWKTLRVRQP
;
A
#
# COMPACT_ATOMS: atom_id res chain seq x y z
N MET A 1 -25.26 -23.06 -33.15
CA MET A 1 -24.85 -21.65 -33.28
C MET A 1 -24.91 -21.02 -31.89
N ALA A 2 -23.78 -20.78 -31.22
CA ALA A 2 -23.72 -20.01 -29.99
C ALA A 2 -22.43 -19.17 -30.03
N SER A 3 -22.59 -17.91 -30.42
CA SER A 3 -21.51 -16.97 -30.66
C SER A 3 -21.06 -16.33 -29.34
N LYS A 4 -19.86 -16.73 -28.92
CA LYS A 4 -18.77 -15.92 -28.35
C LYS A 4 -19.09 -14.44 -28.03
N GLU A 5 -19.01 -14.06 -26.75
CA GLU A 5 -18.69 -12.68 -26.35
C GLU A 5 -17.76 -12.68 -25.12
N SER A 6 -16.47 -12.51 -25.37
CA SER A 6 -15.46 -12.26 -24.35
C SER A 6 -15.62 -10.82 -23.84
N ILE A 7 -15.99 -10.68 -22.57
CA ILE A 7 -16.09 -9.38 -21.90
C ILE A 7 -14.69 -8.80 -21.71
N ARG A 8 -14.30 -7.85 -22.57
CA ARG A 8 -13.10 -7.04 -22.41
C ARG A 8 -13.39 -5.93 -21.41
N ILE A 9 -12.90 -6.07 -20.19
CA ILE A 9 -12.96 -4.98 -19.21
C ILE A 9 -11.89 -3.93 -19.60
N THR A 10 -12.25 -3.00 -20.49
CA THR A 10 -11.42 -1.84 -20.80
C THR A 10 -11.60 -0.82 -19.68
N ARG A 11 -10.69 -0.84 -18.69
CA ARG A 11 -10.73 0.07 -17.55
C ARG A 11 -10.16 1.44 -17.94
N SER A 12 -11.02 2.33 -18.44
CA SER A 12 -10.67 3.73 -18.69
C SER A 12 -10.56 4.50 -17.37
N VAL A 13 -9.33 4.80 -16.94
CA VAL A 13 -9.08 5.67 -15.79
C VAL A 13 -9.38 7.12 -16.20
N ALA A 14 -10.56 7.61 -15.84
CA ALA A 14 -10.88 9.03 -15.94
C ALA A 14 -9.89 9.83 -15.09
N ARG A 15 -9.15 10.76 -15.71
CA ARG A 15 -8.30 11.71 -14.99
C ARG A 15 -9.21 12.61 -14.16
N LYS A 16 -9.22 12.41 -12.85
CA LYS A 16 -9.83 13.37 -11.92
C LYS A 16 -9.05 14.67 -12.03
N THR A 17 -9.69 15.69 -12.58
CA THR A 17 -9.17 17.05 -12.71
C THR A 17 -8.88 17.63 -11.33
N ALA A 18 -7.80 18.41 -11.29
CA ALA A 18 -7.15 18.89 -10.08
C ALA A 18 -8.04 19.86 -9.28
N ALA A 19 -8.49 19.42 -8.10
CA ALA A 19 -8.69 20.34 -7.00
C ALA A 19 -7.31 20.62 -6.39
N CYS A 20 -6.81 21.84 -6.59
CA CYS A 20 -5.57 22.33 -6.00
C CYS A 20 -5.81 22.62 -4.51
N THR A 21 -6.04 21.59 -3.70
CA THR A 21 -5.72 21.71 -2.28
C THR A 21 -4.20 21.67 -2.17
N PRO A 22 -3.57 22.48 -1.30
CA PRO A 22 -2.15 22.31 -1.01
C PRO A 22 -1.98 20.86 -0.58
N ARG A 23 -1.30 20.06 -1.41
CA ARG A 23 -0.93 18.71 -1.03
C ARG A 23 0.14 18.91 0.03
N VAL A 24 -0.27 18.94 1.29
CA VAL A 24 0.65 18.91 2.42
C VAL A 24 1.34 17.56 2.32
N THR A 25 2.47 17.56 1.62
CA THR A 25 3.33 16.39 1.45
C THR A 25 4.09 16.24 2.74
N ILE A 26 3.76 15.20 3.49
CA ILE A 26 4.56 14.77 4.63
C ILE A 26 5.94 14.39 4.08
N PRO A 27 7.04 14.88 4.65
CA PRO A 27 8.39 14.47 4.27
C PRO A 27 8.60 12.97 4.41
N ASP A 28 9.44 12.39 3.56
CA ASP A 28 9.66 10.93 3.51
C ASP A 28 10.36 10.39 4.77
N ASP A 29 11.16 11.19 5.46
CA ASP A 29 11.72 10.91 6.79
C ASP A 29 10.65 10.81 7.87
N VAL A 30 9.69 11.74 7.89
CA VAL A 30 8.57 11.70 8.84
C VAL A 30 7.68 10.49 8.57
N LEU A 31 7.42 10.16 7.30
CA LEU A 31 6.68 8.94 6.94
C LEU A 31 7.40 7.66 7.41
N ARG A 32 8.73 7.60 7.28
CA ARG A 32 9.52 6.45 7.78
C ARG A 32 9.35 6.29 9.28
N GLU A 33 9.49 7.37 10.05
CA GLU A 33 9.33 7.33 11.51
C GLU A 33 7.93 6.81 11.92
N ILE A 34 6.88 7.31 11.25
CA ILE A 34 5.51 6.84 11.47
C ILE A 34 5.41 5.33 11.21
N PHE A 35 5.97 4.85 10.10
CA PHE A 35 5.90 3.43 9.73
C PHE A 35 6.63 2.54 10.73
N GLU A 36 7.78 2.96 11.24
CA GLU A 36 8.52 2.24 12.27
C GLU A 36 7.69 2.09 13.54
N HIS A 37 7.07 3.17 14.01
CA HIS A 37 6.16 3.10 15.16
C HIS A 37 4.93 2.22 14.92
N CYS A 38 4.37 2.22 13.70
CA CYS A 38 3.26 1.32 13.37
C CYS A 38 3.64 -0.16 13.52
N THR A 39 4.85 -0.55 13.12
CA THR A 39 5.30 -1.95 13.25
C THR A 39 5.62 -2.34 14.70
N LEU A 40 6.15 -1.40 15.50
CA LEU A 40 6.41 -1.63 16.92
C LEU A 40 5.13 -1.78 17.74
N MET A 41 4.01 -1.18 17.32
CA MET A 41 2.74 -1.29 18.05
C MET A 41 2.02 -2.61 17.79
N SER A 42 2.40 -3.36 16.75
CA SER A 42 1.83 -4.66 16.39
C SER A 42 2.46 -5.85 17.14
N THR A 43 3.13 -5.62 18.29
CA THR A 43 3.93 -6.60 19.06
C THR A 43 3.24 -7.93 19.41
N THR A 44 1.91 -8.00 19.33
CA THR A 44 1.16 -9.21 19.73
C THR A 44 1.17 -10.29 18.65
N SER A 45 1.44 -9.97 17.38
CA SER A 45 1.47 -10.96 16.30
C SER A 45 2.42 -10.57 15.18
N MET A 46 3.08 -11.57 14.60
CA MET A 46 3.87 -11.42 13.40
C MET A 46 3.02 -10.86 12.25
N PRO A 47 3.46 -9.79 11.55
CA PRO A 47 2.76 -9.24 10.41
C PRO A 47 2.49 -10.31 9.36
N ASN A 48 1.20 -10.47 9.03
CA ASN A 48 0.77 -11.36 7.96
C ASN A 48 0.72 -10.63 6.61
N THR A 49 0.55 -11.38 5.52
CA THR A 49 0.38 -10.81 4.17
C THR A 49 -1.03 -10.26 3.91
N SER A 50 -1.84 -9.97 4.94
CA SER A 50 -3.16 -9.38 4.76
C SER A 50 -3.02 -7.94 4.28
N PRO A 51 -3.80 -7.51 3.28
CA PRO A 51 -3.81 -6.11 2.84
C PRO A 51 -4.31 -5.14 3.91
N ALA A 52 -4.96 -5.64 4.97
CA ALA A 52 -5.45 -4.84 6.09
C ALA A 52 -4.41 -4.66 7.21
N GLU A 53 -3.25 -5.32 7.14
CA GLU A 53 -2.25 -5.31 8.21
C GLU A 53 -0.98 -4.58 7.76
N ALA A 54 -0.30 -3.93 8.70
CA ALA A 54 1.04 -3.40 8.45
C ALA A 54 2.02 -4.57 8.26
N PRO A 55 3.01 -4.47 7.36
CA PRO A 55 3.37 -3.29 6.56
C PRO A 55 2.57 -3.14 5.24
N ILE A 56 1.78 -4.14 4.84
CA ILE A 56 1.12 -4.17 3.52
C ILE A 56 0.16 -2.99 3.35
N VAL A 57 -0.67 -2.67 4.34
CA VAL A 57 -1.66 -1.59 4.29
C VAL A 57 -1.02 -0.22 3.96
N LEU A 58 0.20 0.02 4.43
CA LEU A 58 0.95 1.26 4.21
C LEU A 58 1.29 1.45 2.73
N THR A 59 1.46 0.37 1.97
CA THR A 59 1.76 0.41 0.52
C THR A 59 0.54 0.73 -0.36
N HIS A 60 -0.67 0.73 0.21
CA HIS A 60 -1.92 0.90 -0.51
C HIS A 60 -2.55 2.29 -0.38
N VAL A 61 -1.99 3.18 0.45
CA VAL A 61 -2.56 4.52 0.70
C VAL A 61 -2.40 5.45 -0.51
N CYS A 62 -1.17 5.68 -0.96
CA CYS A 62 -0.87 6.52 -2.13
C CYS A 62 0.49 6.14 -2.75
N GLY A 63 0.83 6.76 -3.89
CA GLY A 63 2.11 6.49 -4.58
C GLY A 63 3.35 6.87 -3.76
N GLN A 64 3.28 7.94 -2.96
CA GLN A 64 4.38 8.35 -2.08
C GLN A 64 4.58 7.34 -0.95
N TRP A 65 3.51 6.98 -0.24
CA TRP A 65 3.58 6.00 0.85
C TRP A 65 4.08 4.65 0.36
N ARG A 66 3.65 4.21 -0.82
CA ARG A 66 4.16 2.99 -1.44
C ARG A 66 5.67 3.03 -1.62
N ARG A 67 6.20 4.12 -2.17
CA ARG A 67 7.64 4.29 -2.41
C ARG A 67 8.41 4.25 -1.08
N VAL A 68 7.99 5.07 -0.12
CA VAL A 68 8.64 5.15 1.19
C VAL A 68 8.56 3.82 1.95
N ALA A 69 7.40 3.15 1.94
CA ALA A 69 7.24 1.86 2.61
C ALA A 69 8.10 0.77 1.96
N GLN A 70 8.27 0.77 0.64
CA GLN A 70 9.16 -0.17 -0.07
C GLN A 70 10.64 0.10 0.23
N ASP A 71 11.05 1.36 0.35
CA ASP A 71 12.43 1.74 0.67
C ASP A 71 12.78 1.52 2.17
N CYS A 72 11.76 1.42 3.03
CA CYS A 72 11.93 1.23 4.47
C CYS A 72 12.17 -0.25 4.81
N ALA A 73 13.41 -0.71 4.69
CA ALA A 73 13.80 -2.11 4.95
C ALA A 73 13.44 -2.61 6.36
N SER A 74 13.36 -1.72 7.36
CA SER A 74 12.95 -2.06 8.73
C SER A 74 11.54 -2.67 8.80
N LEU A 75 10.63 -2.28 7.90
CA LEU A 75 9.26 -2.81 7.82
C LEU A 75 9.19 -4.26 7.34
N TRP A 76 10.19 -4.70 6.56
CA TRP A 76 10.17 -5.99 5.86
C TRP A 76 11.09 -7.03 6.51
N LYS A 77 11.69 -6.71 7.65
CA LYS A 77 12.56 -7.63 8.41
C LYS A 77 11.88 -8.97 8.70
N THR A 78 10.56 -8.95 8.84
CA THR A 78 9.80 -10.16 9.10
C THR A 78 8.42 -10.08 8.45
N LEU A 79 8.05 -11.12 7.70
CA LEU A 79 6.75 -11.22 7.04
C LEU A 79 6.30 -12.67 7.00
N ARG A 80 5.10 -12.96 7.53
CA ARG A 80 4.51 -14.30 7.45
C ARG A 80 3.72 -14.46 6.16
N VAL A 81 4.27 -15.26 5.26
CA VAL A 81 3.56 -15.68 4.04
C VAL A 81 2.69 -16.89 4.35
N ARG A 82 1.43 -16.87 3.91
CA ARG A 82 0.58 -18.06 3.95
C ARG A 82 1.10 -19.06 2.92
N GLN A 83 1.52 -20.23 3.38
CA GLN A 83 1.87 -21.34 2.50
C GLN A 83 0.58 -21.94 1.88
N PRO A 84 0.57 -22.28 0.58
CA PRO A 84 -0.58 -22.88 -0.10
C PRO A 84 -0.92 -24.28 0.43
#